data_AF-A0A8K0NVT2-F1
#
_entry.id   AF-A0A8K0NVT2-F1
#
_cell.length_a   1.000
_cell.length_b   1.000
_cell.length_c   1.000
_cell.angle_alpha   90.00
_cell.angle_beta   90.00
_cell.angle_gamma   90.00
#
_symmetry.space_group_name_H-M   'P 1'
#
loop_
_entity.id
_entity.type
_entity.pdbx_description
1 polymer ?
#
loop_
_entity_poly.entity_id
_entity_poly.type
_entity_poly.pdbx_seq_one_letter_code
_entity_poly.pdbx_strand_id
1 'polypeptide(L)'
;MVAKLNALEKKLMVSSTECLILKDKLRNADDSSEMIESLRSEVDKLQNEKTQLEKELEVAAEAGLEMDHMVSQCLSSQQACESLMESIEQLRLQANQQQAKTSSLENNLVLKTKENETLAQELRAAEEKIVELSSQLKKVEADLIQKEEEHHEQYDELRKLYDNQKKQYEEDLRNKTVEAVMVLTKCNSLEATLNETKDSLAVKENEIAVLQECLEKIKTSNGEEQGKVAIQFQDMLDFGKLKAELTSVSKERDRLKEELQGEEEARKLLEDHVKVIKEEVEKLRKSHEAAERDKAEAQTRLEVLSSYFKEKESQLQKELGAQIQKYTDASSVVQHMRSLEEEVENYRMELNHSSPQIVDLMNGEPTLELIDVTAENEGYYVVFHNM
;
A
#
# COMPACT_ATOMS: atom_id res chain seq x y z
N MET A 1 23.06 -60.71 -47.78
CA MET A 1 24.27 -61.55 -47.56
C MET A 1 24.37 -62.69 -48.57
N VAL A 2 23.34 -63.53 -48.73
CA VAL A 2 23.24 -64.56 -49.78
C VAL A 2 23.58 -64.04 -51.19
N ALA A 3 23.13 -62.83 -51.55
CA ALA A 3 23.47 -62.20 -52.83
C ALA A 3 24.98 -61.91 -53.00
N LYS A 4 25.71 -61.62 -51.91
CA LYS A 4 27.15 -61.35 -51.93
C LYS A 4 27.95 -62.65 -52.02
N LEU A 5 27.50 -63.69 -51.31
CA LEU A 5 28.11 -65.03 -51.35
C LEU A 5 27.92 -65.67 -52.74
N ASN A 6 26.71 -65.62 -53.29
CA ASN A 6 26.43 -66.10 -54.65
C ASN A 6 27.21 -65.31 -55.72
N ALA A 7 27.42 -64.01 -55.51
CA ALA A 7 28.23 -63.19 -56.42
C ALA A 7 29.71 -63.57 -56.37
N LEU A 8 30.24 -63.88 -55.19
CA LEU A 8 31.62 -64.34 -55.00
C LEU A 8 31.83 -65.76 -55.54
N GLU A 9 30.92 -66.70 -55.28
CA GLU A 9 30.93 -68.04 -55.89
C GLU A 9 30.92 -67.97 -57.41
N LYS A 10 30.06 -67.12 -57.98
CA LYS A 10 30.00 -66.95 -59.44
C LYS A 10 31.30 -66.37 -60.00
N LYS A 11 31.88 -65.37 -59.33
CA LYS A 11 33.18 -64.80 -59.74
C LYS A 11 34.32 -65.82 -59.62
N LEU A 12 34.35 -66.60 -58.55
CA LEU A 12 35.32 -67.66 -58.34
C LEU A 12 35.20 -68.75 -59.41
N MET A 13 33.97 -69.16 -59.76
CA MET A 13 33.71 -70.13 -60.82
C MET A 13 34.24 -69.62 -62.17
N VAL A 14 33.91 -68.37 -62.53
CA VAL A 14 34.36 -67.74 -63.78
C VAL A 14 35.90 -67.67 -63.83
N SER A 15 36.54 -67.14 -62.78
CA SER A 15 38.00 -67.05 -62.70
C SER A 15 38.68 -68.44 -62.76
N SER A 16 38.12 -69.45 -62.08
CA SER A 16 38.62 -70.82 -62.13
C SER A 16 38.52 -71.44 -63.52
N THR A 17 37.40 -71.20 -64.24
CA THR A 17 37.25 -71.65 -65.62
C THR A 17 38.17 -70.92 -66.60
N GLU A 18 38.34 -69.60 -66.45
CA GLU A 18 39.27 -68.82 -67.27
C GLU A 18 40.72 -69.27 -67.06
N CYS A 19 41.12 -69.55 -65.82
CA CYS A 19 42.45 -70.05 -65.49
C CYS A 19 42.71 -71.45 -66.10
N LEU A 20 41.72 -72.34 -66.07
CA LEU A 20 41.82 -73.64 -66.76
C LEU A 20 41.96 -73.48 -68.28
N ILE A 21 41.18 -72.60 -68.90
CA ILE A 21 41.23 -72.32 -70.34
C ILE A 21 42.59 -71.70 -70.74
N LEU A 22 43.10 -70.76 -69.95
CA LEU A 22 44.40 -70.11 -70.21
C LEU A 22 45.56 -71.08 -70.02
N LYS A 23 45.50 -71.96 -69.01
CA LYS A 23 46.50 -73.01 -68.79
C LYS A 23 46.56 -74.01 -69.95
N ASP A 24 45.42 -74.32 -70.55
CA ASP A 24 45.32 -75.18 -71.74
C ASP A 24 45.82 -74.47 -73.02
N LYS A 25 45.57 -73.15 -73.15
CA LYS A 25 46.11 -72.31 -74.24
C LYS A 25 47.64 -72.14 -74.14
N LEU A 26 48.18 -71.94 -72.95
CA LEU A 26 49.63 -71.84 -72.70
C LEU A 26 50.35 -73.15 -73.07
N ARG A 27 49.67 -74.28 -72.94
CA ARG A 27 50.18 -75.61 -73.29
C ARG A 27 50.30 -75.84 -74.81
N ASN A 28 49.64 -75.01 -75.61
CA ASN A 28 49.50 -75.13 -77.07
C ASN A 28 50.11 -73.96 -77.86
N ALA A 29 50.86 -73.05 -77.24
CA ALA A 29 51.41 -71.86 -77.88
C ALA A 29 52.87 -72.08 -78.37
N ASP A 30 53.13 -71.84 -79.66
CA ASP A 30 54.47 -71.87 -80.29
C ASP A 30 55.33 -70.65 -79.91
N ASP A 31 56.66 -70.84 -79.94
CA ASP A 31 57.74 -70.01 -79.38
C ASP A 31 57.73 -68.52 -79.80
N SER A 32 56.97 -67.70 -79.07
CA SER A 32 57.19 -66.26 -78.93
C SER A 32 57.34 -65.94 -77.45
N SER A 33 58.59 -65.87 -76.97
CA SER A 33 58.99 -65.77 -75.55
C SER A 33 58.23 -64.69 -74.77
N GLU A 34 57.95 -63.56 -75.40
CA GLU A 34 57.31 -62.40 -74.76
C GLU A 34 55.81 -62.63 -74.49
N MET A 35 55.13 -63.36 -75.39
CA MET A 35 53.71 -63.72 -75.20
C MET A 35 53.56 -64.82 -74.14
N ILE A 36 54.51 -65.77 -74.07
CA ILE A 36 54.54 -66.81 -73.05
C ILE A 36 54.82 -66.20 -71.66
N GLU A 37 55.71 -65.22 -71.53
CA GLU A 37 55.95 -64.52 -70.28
C GLU A 37 54.77 -63.64 -69.85
N SER A 38 54.10 -62.96 -70.79
CA SER A 38 52.88 -62.21 -70.49
C SER A 38 51.74 -63.11 -70.00
N LEU A 39 51.53 -64.25 -70.65
CA LEU A 39 50.51 -65.22 -70.27
C LEU A 39 50.86 -65.92 -68.94
N ARG A 40 52.15 -66.17 -68.66
CA ARG A 40 52.58 -66.69 -67.34
C ARG A 40 52.35 -65.67 -66.24
N SER A 41 52.70 -64.40 -66.47
CA SER A 41 52.44 -63.32 -65.51
C SER A 41 50.95 -63.14 -65.25
N GLU A 42 50.12 -63.27 -66.27
CA GLU A 42 48.66 -63.18 -66.15
C GLU A 42 48.06 -64.39 -65.45
N VAL A 43 48.57 -65.60 -65.71
CA VAL A 43 48.21 -66.81 -64.96
C VAL A 43 48.59 -66.67 -63.49
N ASP A 44 49.79 -66.18 -63.15
CA ASP A 44 50.21 -66.00 -61.76
C ASP A 44 49.37 -64.93 -61.04
N LYS A 45 49.00 -63.84 -61.74
CA LYS A 45 48.09 -62.82 -61.20
C LYS A 45 46.70 -63.39 -60.92
N LEU A 46 46.14 -64.13 -61.88
CA LEU A 46 44.82 -64.76 -61.73
C LEU A 46 44.83 -65.87 -60.67
N GLN A 47 45.95 -66.58 -60.50
CA GLN A 47 46.13 -67.59 -59.46
C GLN A 47 46.18 -66.94 -58.06
N ASN A 48 46.87 -65.81 -57.93
CA ASN A 48 46.91 -65.02 -56.70
C ASN A 48 45.53 -64.40 -56.40
N GLU A 49 44.82 -63.89 -57.41
CA GLU A 49 43.47 -63.38 -57.25
C GLU A 49 42.48 -64.50 -56.87
N LYS A 50 42.61 -65.68 -57.49
CA LYS A 50 41.83 -66.87 -57.13
C LYS A 50 42.04 -67.27 -55.67
N THR A 51 43.29 -67.41 -55.23
CA THR A 51 43.59 -67.77 -53.83
C THR A 51 43.13 -66.71 -52.84
N GLN A 52 43.19 -65.43 -53.19
CA GLN A 52 42.66 -64.35 -52.36
C GLN A 52 41.13 -64.39 -52.30
N LEU A 53 40.45 -64.61 -53.42
CA LEU A 53 38.99 -64.75 -53.48
C LEU A 53 38.50 -66.01 -52.75
N GLU A 54 39.25 -67.13 -52.81
CA GLU A 54 38.96 -68.34 -52.02
C GLU A 54 39.04 -68.04 -50.52
N LYS A 55 40.07 -67.31 -50.08
CA LYS A 55 40.21 -66.91 -48.68
C LYS A 55 39.13 -65.92 -48.24
N GLU A 56 38.77 -64.96 -49.08
CA GLU A 56 37.67 -64.03 -48.79
C GLU A 56 36.31 -64.72 -48.77
N LEU A 57 36.11 -65.74 -49.62
CA LEU A 57 34.90 -66.56 -49.62
C LEU A 57 34.82 -67.43 -48.36
N GLU A 58 35.93 -68.04 -47.94
CA GLU A 58 36.01 -68.82 -46.71
C GLU A 58 35.71 -67.96 -45.47
N VAL A 59 36.33 -66.78 -45.35
CA VAL A 59 36.04 -65.83 -44.26
C VAL A 59 34.58 -65.36 -44.27
N ALA A 60 34.01 -65.11 -45.45
CA ALA A 60 32.61 -64.71 -45.57
C ALA A 60 31.63 -65.86 -45.26
N ALA A 61 32.02 -67.11 -45.57
CA ALA A 61 31.24 -68.30 -45.24
C ALA A 61 31.33 -68.61 -43.75
N GLU A 62 32.50 -68.49 -43.12
CA GLU A 62 32.69 -68.63 -41.67
C GLU A 62 31.89 -67.57 -40.90
N ALA A 63 31.99 -66.29 -41.28
CA ALA A 63 31.19 -65.23 -40.66
C ALA A 63 29.69 -65.43 -40.87
N GLY A 64 29.29 -66.00 -42.03
CA GLY A 64 27.91 -66.35 -42.31
C GLY A 64 27.40 -67.49 -41.42
N LEU A 65 28.20 -68.55 -41.27
CA LEU A 65 27.91 -69.67 -40.39
C LEU A 65 27.88 -69.25 -38.92
N GLU A 66 28.78 -68.36 -38.50
CA GLU A 66 28.82 -67.84 -37.14
C GLU A 66 27.63 -66.93 -36.85
N MET A 67 27.20 -66.11 -37.82
CA MET A 67 25.97 -65.33 -37.68
C MET A 67 24.72 -66.22 -37.68
N ASP A 68 24.64 -67.22 -38.55
CA ASP A 68 23.53 -68.19 -38.55
C ASP A 68 23.53 -69.02 -37.27
N HIS A 69 24.71 -69.33 -36.73
CA HIS A 69 24.88 -69.97 -35.43
C HIS A 69 24.42 -69.07 -34.29
N MET A 70 24.81 -67.79 -34.25
CA MET A 70 24.36 -66.82 -33.25
C MET A 70 22.86 -66.55 -33.35
N VAL A 71 22.28 -66.43 -34.55
CA VAL A 71 20.83 -66.24 -34.73
C VAL A 71 20.08 -67.50 -34.33
N SER A 72 20.57 -68.68 -34.74
CA SER A 72 20.00 -69.95 -34.29
C SER A 72 20.16 -70.13 -32.79
N GLN A 73 21.27 -69.70 -32.18
CA GLN A 73 21.51 -69.72 -30.73
C GLN A 73 20.61 -68.72 -30.01
N CYS A 74 20.37 -67.53 -30.54
CA CYS A 74 19.40 -66.57 -30.00
C CYS A 74 17.94 -67.03 -30.11
N LEU A 75 17.61 -67.82 -31.15
CA LEU A 75 16.27 -68.37 -31.36
C LEU A 75 16.05 -69.71 -30.65
N SER A 76 17.11 -70.51 -30.45
CA SER A 76 17.07 -71.79 -29.72
C SER A 76 17.34 -71.62 -28.22
N SER A 77 18.09 -70.60 -27.83
CA SER A 77 18.13 -70.08 -26.48
C SER A 77 16.89 -69.22 -26.27
N GLN A 78 15.81 -69.87 -25.87
CA GLN A 78 14.55 -69.20 -25.59
C GLN A 78 14.71 -68.07 -24.56
N GLN A 79 15.72 -68.10 -23.68
CA GLN A 79 15.98 -66.96 -22.79
C GLN A 79 16.61 -65.74 -23.49
N ALA A 80 17.27 -65.86 -24.65
CA ALA A 80 17.80 -64.68 -25.36
C ALA A 80 16.68 -63.88 -26.04
N CYS A 81 15.63 -64.57 -26.53
CA CYS A 81 14.39 -63.93 -26.93
C CYS A 81 13.62 -63.36 -25.73
N GLU A 82 13.60 -64.04 -24.59
CA GLU A 82 12.96 -63.53 -23.36
C GLU A 82 13.66 -62.28 -22.82
N SER A 83 14.99 -62.23 -22.81
CA SER A 83 15.75 -61.06 -22.36
C SER A 83 15.57 -59.83 -23.27
N LEU A 84 15.49 -60.04 -24.59
CA LEU A 84 15.14 -58.99 -25.54
C LEU A 84 13.70 -58.49 -25.34
N MET A 85 12.76 -59.41 -25.08
CA MET A 85 11.37 -59.06 -24.85
C MET A 85 11.21 -58.27 -23.54
N GLU A 86 11.92 -58.68 -22.49
CA GLU A 86 11.98 -57.98 -21.21
C GLU A 86 12.60 -56.58 -21.38
N SER A 87 13.67 -56.45 -22.17
CA SER A 87 14.28 -55.15 -22.48
C SER A 87 13.33 -54.23 -23.28
N ILE A 88 12.58 -54.79 -24.24
CA ILE A 88 11.54 -54.04 -24.98
C ILE A 88 10.41 -53.59 -24.03
N GLU A 89 10.02 -54.44 -23.09
CA GLU A 89 8.97 -54.12 -22.11
C GLU A 89 9.43 -53.06 -21.11
N GLN A 90 10.67 -53.13 -20.64
CA GLN A 90 11.31 -52.09 -19.82
C GLN A 90 11.38 -50.75 -20.57
N LEU A 91 11.81 -50.75 -21.84
CA LEU A 91 11.85 -49.54 -22.66
C LEU A 91 10.45 -48.94 -22.88
N ARG A 92 9.43 -49.78 -23.08
CA ARG A 92 8.03 -49.33 -23.17
C ARG A 92 7.55 -48.73 -21.85
N LEU A 93 7.87 -49.35 -20.72
CA LEU A 93 7.53 -48.84 -19.40
C LEU A 93 8.19 -47.49 -19.16
N GLN A 94 9.49 -47.36 -19.47
CA GLN A 94 10.24 -46.12 -19.34
C GLN A 94 9.69 -45.03 -20.27
N ALA A 95 9.35 -45.35 -21.52
CA ALA A 95 8.72 -44.42 -22.45
C ALA A 95 7.36 -43.91 -21.93
N ASN A 96 6.53 -44.81 -21.39
CA ASN A 96 5.24 -44.45 -20.79
C ASN A 96 5.42 -43.55 -19.54
N GLN A 97 6.39 -43.86 -18.68
CA GLN A 97 6.71 -43.04 -17.51
C GLN A 97 7.20 -41.65 -17.92
N GLN A 98 8.08 -41.57 -18.92
CA GLN A 98 8.55 -40.29 -19.45
C GLN A 98 7.40 -39.50 -20.08
N GLN A 99 6.50 -40.14 -20.81
CA GLN A 99 5.32 -39.48 -21.37
C GLN A 99 4.38 -38.93 -20.28
N ALA A 100 4.16 -39.69 -19.21
CA ALA A 100 3.39 -39.22 -18.05
C ALA A 100 4.07 -38.03 -17.35
N LYS A 101 5.41 -38.08 -17.18
CA LYS A 101 6.19 -36.98 -16.61
C LYS A 101 6.12 -35.72 -17.48
N THR A 102 6.29 -35.86 -18.79
CA THR A 102 6.15 -34.74 -19.75
C THR A 102 4.76 -34.12 -19.67
N SER A 103 3.71 -34.94 -19.67
CA SER A 103 2.33 -34.44 -19.55
C SER A 103 2.09 -33.69 -18.23
N SER A 104 2.69 -34.17 -17.12
CA SER A 104 2.63 -33.49 -15.82
C SER A 104 3.38 -32.15 -15.83
N LEU A 105 4.57 -32.11 -16.44
CA LEU A 105 5.35 -30.88 -16.57
C LEU A 105 4.65 -29.86 -17.47
N GLU A 106 4.04 -30.29 -18.56
CA GLU A 106 3.22 -29.42 -19.44
C GLU A 106 2.05 -28.81 -18.68
N ASN A 107 1.31 -29.61 -17.90
CA ASN A 107 0.21 -29.10 -17.08
C ASN A 107 0.69 -28.08 -16.03
N ASN A 108 1.80 -28.37 -15.35
CA ASN A 108 2.39 -27.42 -14.40
C ASN A 108 2.84 -26.13 -15.08
N LEU A 109 3.42 -26.22 -16.27
CA LEU A 109 3.84 -25.06 -17.05
C LEU A 109 2.65 -24.18 -17.46
N VAL A 110 1.52 -24.79 -17.86
CA VAL A 110 0.29 -24.07 -18.18
C VAL A 110 -0.27 -23.36 -16.94
N LEU A 111 -0.32 -24.05 -15.79
CA LEU A 111 -0.78 -23.44 -14.54
C LEU A 111 0.11 -22.26 -14.12
N LYS A 112 1.43 -22.42 -14.21
CA LYS A 112 2.38 -21.35 -13.87
C LYS A 112 2.31 -20.17 -14.84
N THR A 113 2.10 -20.43 -16.13
CA THR A 113 1.87 -19.37 -17.12
C THR A 113 0.61 -18.57 -16.79
N LYS A 114 -0.49 -19.26 -16.45
CA LYS A 114 -1.75 -18.60 -16.06
C LYS A 114 -1.63 -17.81 -14.76
N GLU A 115 -0.90 -18.33 -13.77
CA GLU A 115 -0.62 -17.63 -12.52
C GLU A 115 0.18 -16.34 -12.80
N ASN A 116 1.23 -16.41 -13.62
CA ASN A 116 2.01 -15.24 -14.03
C ASN A 116 1.17 -14.20 -14.78
N GLU A 117 0.29 -14.62 -15.68
CA GLU A 117 -0.63 -13.71 -16.38
C GLU A 117 -1.58 -13.01 -15.41
N THR A 118 -2.08 -13.73 -14.41
CA THR A 118 -2.97 -13.17 -13.38
C THR A 118 -2.23 -12.16 -12.52
N LEU A 119 -1.04 -12.51 -12.03
CA LEU A 119 -0.20 -11.59 -11.25
C LEU A 119 0.20 -10.34 -12.05
N ALA A 120 0.45 -10.48 -13.35
CA ALA A 120 0.75 -9.35 -14.22
C ALA A 120 -0.46 -8.41 -14.39
N GLN A 121 -1.68 -8.94 -14.42
CA GLN A 121 -2.90 -8.13 -14.46
C GLN A 121 -3.14 -7.41 -13.13
N GLU A 122 -2.98 -8.12 -12.00
CA GLU A 122 -3.09 -7.53 -10.66
C GLU A 122 -2.07 -6.42 -10.44
N LEU A 123 -0.83 -6.62 -10.89
CA LEU A 123 0.22 -5.61 -10.84
C LEU A 123 -0.17 -4.35 -11.60
N ARG A 124 -0.66 -4.47 -12.85
CA ARG A 124 -1.12 -3.32 -13.63
C ARG A 124 -2.28 -2.58 -12.96
N ALA A 125 -3.26 -3.32 -12.43
CA ALA A 125 -4.39 -2.71 -11.73
C ALA A 125 -3.94 -1.94 -10.47
N ALA A 126 -2.95 -2.47 -9.75
CA ALA A 126 -2.35 -1.78 -8.61
C ALA A 126 -1.59 -0.52 -9.04
N GLU A 127 -0.81 -0.58 -10.12
CA GLU A 127 -0.10 0.58 -10.69
C GLU A 127 -1.07 1.68 -11.12
N GLU A 128 -2.15 1.35 -11.82
CA GLU A 128 -3.20 2.30 -12.21
C GLU A 128 -3.82 2.99 -10.98
N LYS A 129 -4.11 2.22 -9.94
CA LYS A 129 -4.67 2.74 -8.69
C LYS A 129 -3.69 3.65 -7.95
N ILE A 130 -2.39 3.34 -7.96
CA ILE A 130 -1.34 4.21 -7.39
C ILE A 130 -1.30 5.55 -8.13
N VAL A 131 -1.38 5.53 -9.47
CA VAL A 131 -1.39 6.76 -10.28
C VAL A 131 -2.63 7.60 -9.96
N GLU A 132 -3.80 6.98 -9.87
CA GLU A 132 -5.04 7.68 -9.53
C GLU A 132 -4.99 8.31 -8.13
N LEU A 133 -4.59 7.54 -7.11
CA LEU A 133 -4.45 8.04 -5.75
C LEU A 133 -3.40 9.15 -5.64
N SER A 134 -2.29 9.04 -6.38
CA SER A 134 -1.26 10.09 -6.44
C SER A 134 -1.80 11.38 -7.07
N SER A 135 -2.65 11.28 -8.09
CA SER A 135 -3.32 12.43 -8.69
C SER A 135 -4.33 13.07 -7.74
N GLN A 136 -5.08 12.27 -6.99
CA GLN A 136 -6.03 12.76 -5.99
C GLN A 136 -5.30 13.46 -4.84
N LEU A 137 -4.19 12.90 -4.35
CA LEU A 137 -3.35 13.52 -3.33
C LEU A 137 -2.83 14.90 -3.77
N LYS A 138 -2.26 15.00 -4.97
CA LYS A 138 -1.78 16.28 -5.52
C LYS A 138 -2.88 17.33 -5.61
N LYS A 139 -4.11 16.93 -5.95
CA LYS A 139 -5.25 17.84 -6.01
C LYS A 139 -5.63 18.35 -4.62
N VAL A 140 -5.71 17.45 -3.64
CA VAL A 140 -6.00 17.82 -2.24
C VAL A 140 -4.91 18.72 -1.67
N GLU A 141 -3.64 18.46 -1.96
CA GLU A 141 -2.52 19.33 -1.58
C GLU A 141 -2.66 20.74 -2.17
N ALA A 142 -3.02 20.86 -3.45
CA ALA A 142 -3.25 22.15 -4.09
C ALA A 142 -4.45 22.90 -3.47
N ASP A 143 -5.57 22.19 -3.22
CA ASP A 143 -6.75 22.76 -2.59
C ASP A 143 -6.45 23.23 -1.16
N LEU A 144 -5.61 22.49 -0.41
CA LEU A 144 -5.18 22.86 0.94
C LEU A 144 -4.33 24.13 0.93
N ILE A 145 -3.33 24.21 0.05
CA ILE A 145 -2.49 25.41 -0.10
C ILE A 145 -3.35 26.64 -0.42
N GLN A 146 -4.28 26.51 -1.37
CA GLN A 146 -5.20 27.61 -1.70
C GLN A 146 -6.04 28.03 -0.49
N LYS A 147 -6.53 27.08 0.31
CA LYS A 147 -7.32 27.39 1.52
C LYS A 147 -6.49 28.07 2.60
N GLU A 148 -5.22 27.70 2.74
CA GLU A 148 -4.29 28.37 3.67
C GLU A 148 -4.01 29.82 3.24
N GLU A 149 -3.84 30.07 1.93
CA GLU A 149 -3.68 31.42 1.38
C GLU A 149 -4.94 32.27 1.62
N GLU A 150 -6.13 31.76 1.29
CA GLU A 150 -7.41 32.44 1.55
C GLU A 150 -7.61 32.75 3.04
N HIS A 151 -7.26 31.81 3.93
CA HIS A 151 -7.34 32.03 5.37
C HIS A 151 -6.36 33.10 5.85
N HIS A 152 -5.13 33.13 5.30
CA HIS A 152 -4.15 34.15 5.64
C HIS A 152 -4.61 35.55 5.21
N GLU A 153 -5.16 35.69 4.01
CA GLU A 153 -5.74 36.94 3.51
C GLU A 153 -6.89 37.43 4.41
N GLN A 154 -7.82 36.54 4.77
CA GLN A 154 -8.93 36.87 5.68
C GLN A 154 -8.43 37.32 7.06
N TYR A 155 -7.40 36.66 7.58
CA TYR A 155 -6.81 37.03 8.87
C TYR A 155 -6.16 38.42 8.82
N ASP A 156 -5.46 38.74 7.74
CA ASP A 156 -4.85 40.04 7.52
C ASP A 156 -5.89 41.16 7.35
N GLU A 157 -6.98 40.90 6.65
CA GLU A 157 -8.11 41.83 6.54
C GLU A 157 -8.77 42.09 7.89
N LEU A 158 -9.04 41.03 8.65
CA LEU A 158 -9.63 41.14 9.98
C LEU A 158 -8.73 41.93 10.94
N ARG A 159 -7.42 41.68 10.87
CA ARG A 159 -6.43 42.43 11.64
C ARG A 159 -6.42 43.92 11.28
N LYS A 160 -6.46 44.26 10.00
CA LYS A 160 -6.52 45.66 9.53
C LYS A 160 -7.81 46.35 10.01
N LEU A 161 -8.95 45.66 9.94
CA LEU A 161 -10.23 46.18 10.44
C LEU A 161 -10.20 46.43 11.94
N TYR A 162 -9.66 45.46 12.71
CA TYR A 162 -9.51 45.59 14.16
C TYR A 162 -8.61 46.78 14.53
N ASP A 163 -7.45 46.92 13.89
CA ASP A 163 -6.53 48.03 14.14
C ASP A 163 -7.17 49.38 13.78
N ASN A 164 -7.96 49.44 12.71
CA ASN A 164 -8.67 50.66 12.33
C ASN A 164 -9.77 51.03 13.33
N GLN A 165 -10.61 50.07 13.74
CA GLN A 165 -11.64 50.30 14.77
C GLN A 165 -11.02 50.72 16.10
N LYS A 166 -9.92 50.08 16.51
CA LYS A 166 -9.20 50.45 17.73
C LYS A 166 -8.72 51.90 17.68
N LYS A 167 -8.11 52.33 16.58
CA LYS A 167 -7.68 53.72 16.38
C LYS A 167 -8.84 54.71 16.45
N GLN A 168 -9.97 54.39 15.81
CA GLN A 168 -11.17 55.23 15.86
C GLN A 168 -11.69 55.36 17.30
N TYR A 169 -11.76 54.26 18.05
CA TYR A 169 -12.16 54.28 19.46
C TYR A 169 -11.22 55.11 20.34
N GLU A 170 -9.91 54.99 20.13
CA GLU A 170 -8.90 55.78 20.86
C GLU A 170 -9.03 57.28 20.55
N GLU A 171 -9.29 57.63 19.29
CA GLU A 171 -9.51 59.02 18.87
C GLU A 171 -10.80 59.59 19.45
N ASP A 172 -11.91 58.85 19.40
CA ASP A 172 -13.20 59.26 19.97
C ASP A 172 -13.11 59.45 21.48
N LEU A 173 -12.42 58.54 22.18
CA LEU A 173 -12.20 58.66 23.62
C LEU A 173 -11.37 59.90 23.95
N ARG A 174 -10.33 60.19 23.15
CA ARG A 174 -9.52 61.39 23.30
C ARG A 174 -10.36 62.66 23.08
N ASN A 175 -11.18 62.69 22.04
CA ASN A 175 -12.06 63.83 21.72
C ASN A 175 -13.06 64.08 22.85
N LYS A 176 -13.74 63.04 23.35
CA LYS A 176 -14.65 63.13 24.50
C LYS A 176 -13.94 63.61 25.77
N THR A 177 -12.71 63.17 25.99
CA THR A 177 -11.91 63.62 27.14
C THR A 177 -11.61 65.11 27.05
N VAL A 178 -11.22 65.60 25.86
CA VAL A 178 -10.97 67.04 25.64
C VAL A 178 -12.24 67.85 25.85
N GLU A 179 -13.38 67.39 25.30
CA GLU A 179 -14.67 68.05 25.48
C GLU A 179 -15.09 68.11 26.96
N ALA A 180 -14.95 67.00 27.70
CA ALA A 180 -15.24 66.96 29.12
C ALA A 180 -14.38 67.95 29.93
N VAL A 181 -13.08 68.05 29.60
CA VAL A 181 -12.18 69.04 30.23
C VAL A 181 -12.60 70.47 29.90
N MET A 182 -13.01 70.76 28.66
CA MET A 182 -13.50 72.08 28.28
C MET A 182 -14.78 72.46 29.03
N VAL A 183 -15.75 71.54 29.12
CA VAL A 183 -16.99 71.74 29.87
C VAL A 183 -16.70 71.96 31.34
N LEU A 184 -15.85 71.14 31.96
CA LEU A 184 -15.45 71.29 33.36
C LEU A 184 -14.80 72.65 33.62
N THR A 185 -13.89 73.07 32.74
CA THR A 185 -13.24 74.39 32.83
C THR A 185 -14.27 75.52 32.76
N LYS A 186 -15.28 75.39 31.89
CA LYS A 186 -16.35 76.37 31.77
C LYS A 186 -17.24 76.40 33.01
N CYS A 187 -17.62 75.24 33.56
CA CYS A 187 -18.39 75.14 34.80
C CYS A 187 -17.66 75.84 35.96
N ASN A 188 -16.36 75.55 36.14
CA ASN A 188 -15.56 76.19 37.18
C ASN A 188 -15.50 77.72 37.03
N SER A 189 -15.39 78.22 35.79
CA SER A 189 -15.42 79.67 35.53
C SER A 189 -16.76 80.31 35.88
N LEU A 190 -17.87 79.62 35.55
CA LEU A 190 -19.21 80.09 35.88
C LEU A 190 -19.46 80.07 37.38
N GLU A 191 -18.99 79.03 38.07
CA GLU A 191 -19.08 78.91 39.52
C GLU A 191 -18.29 80.02 40.23
N ALA A 192 -17.10 80.38 39.73
CA ALA A 192 -16.36 81.53 40.22
C ALA A 192 -17.16 82.84 40.07
N THR A 193 -17.71 83.11 38.87
CA THR A 193 -18.54 84.31 38.65
C THR A 193 -19.82 84.32 39.48
N LEU A 194 -20.42 83.15 39.72
CA LEU A 194 -21.60 83.01 40.56
C LEU A 194 -21.27 83.37 42.02
N ASN A 195 -20.12 82.94 42.52
CA ASN A 195 -19.69 83.26 43.87
C ASN A 195 -19.36 84.76 44.01
N GLU A 196 -18.66 85.36 43.04
CA GLU A 196 -18.41 86.81 43.02
C GLU A 196 -19.71 87.63 43.02
N THR A 197 -20.69 87.22 42.22
CA THR A 197 -22.00 87.90 42.17
C THR A 197 -22.82 87.70 43.44
N LYS A 198 -22.75 86.52 44.08
CA LYS A 198 -23.36 86.28 45.40
C LYS A 198 -22.73 87.16 46.47
N ASP A 199 -21.41 87.27 46.53
CA ASP A 199 -20.70 88.12 47.48
C ASP A 199 -21.07 89.59 47.28
N SER A 200 -21.12 90.04 46.01
CA SER A 200 -21.56 91.39 45.67
C SER A 200 -23.01 91.65 46.09
N LEU A 201 -23.91 90.69 45.85
CA LEU A 201 -25.30 90.78 46.26
C LEU A 201 -25.43 90.87 47.78
N ALA A 202 -24.70 90.04 48.54
CA ALA A 202 -24.71 90.06 50.00
C ALA A 202 -24.25 91.43 50.55
N VAL A 203 -23.23 92.05 49.94
CA VAL A 203 -22.82 93.43 50.29
C VAL A 203 -23.95 94.42 50.03
N LYS A 204 -24.64 94.33 48.89
CA LYS A 204 -25.79 95.21 48.56
C LYS A 204 -27.00 94.99 49.45
N GLU A 205 -27.31 93.75 49.81
CA GLU A 205 -28.36 93.42 50.78
C GLU A 205 -28.05 94.03 52.15
N ASN A 206 -26.79 93.96 52.62
CA ASN A 206 -26.35 94.62 53.85
C ASN A 206 -26.46 96.15 53.77
N GLU A 207 -26.05 96.78 52.66
CA GLU A 207 -26.24 98.23 52.45
C GLU A 207 -27.73 98.61 52.54
N ILE A 208 -28.62 97.84 51.90
CA ILE A 208 -30.07 98.07 51.96
C ILE A 208 -30.59 97.89 53.38
N ALA A 209 -30.17 96.85 54.10
CA ALA A 209 -30.57 96.61 55.49
C ALA A 209 -30.17 97.78 56.40
N VAL A 210 -28.96 98.30 56.27
CA VAL A 210 -28.51 99.50 57.01
C VAL A 210 -29.35 100.72 56.65
N LEU A 211 -29.64 100.94 55.37
CA LEU A 211 -30.49 102.05 54.94
C LEU A 211 -31.93 101.91 55.47
N GLN A 212 -32.47 100.69 55.50
CA GLN A 212 -33.78 100.39 56.09
C GLN A 212 -33.78 100.67 57.60
N GLU A 213 -32.74 100.27 58.33
CA GLU A 213 -32.59 100.56 59.76
C GLU A 213 -32.49 102.08 60.02
N CYS A 214 -31.72 102.81 59.20
CA CYS A 214 -31.68 104.28 59.24
C CYS A 214 -33.07 104.89 58.99
N LEU A 215 -33.82 104.36 58.02
CA LEU A 215 -35.15 104.84 57.67
C LEU A 215 -36.20 104.50 58.75
N GLU A 216 -36.07 103.35 59.41
CA GLU A 216 -36.86 103.01 60.61
C GLU A 216 -36.54 103.91 61.79
N LYS A 217 -35.26 104.24 62.04
CA LYS A 217 -34.87 105.22 63.07
C LYS A 217 -35.49 106.60 62.79
N ILE A 218 -35.60 106.99 61.53
CA ILE A 218 -36.29 108.24 61.11
C ILE A 218 -37.81 108.13 61.27
N LYS A 219 -38.41 106.99 60.94
CA LYS A 219 -39.86 106.76 61.13
C LYS A 219 -40.26 106.64 62.60
N THR A 220 -39.41 106.05 63.44
CA THR A 220 -39.60 105.97 64.90
C THR A 220 -39.30 107.28 65.62
N SER A 221 -38.52 108.19 65.02
CA SER A 221 -38.41 109.57 65.49
C SER A 221 -39.62 110.44 65.14
N ASN A 222 -40.61 109.91 64.40
CA ASN A 222 -41.86 110.60 64.09
C ASN A 222 -43.06 109.82 64.67
N GLY A 223 -43.51 110.25 65.85
CA GLY A 223 -44.91 110.21 66.29
C GLY A 223 -45.64 108.86 66.30
N GLU A 224 -45.67 108.24 67.48
CA GLU A 224 -46.88 107.73 68.16
C GLU A 224 -48.00 107.04 67.32
N GLU A 225 -47.72 105.97 66.57
CA GLU A 225 -48.80 105.05 66.11
C GLU A 225 -48.32 103.59 65.84
N GLN A 226 -47.34 103.11 66.62
CA GLN A 226 -46.51 101.95 66.24
C GLN A 226 -46.98 100.56 66.67
N GLY A 227 -47.94 100.42 67.59
CA GLY A 227 -48.23 99.10 68.19
C GLY A 227 -48.92 98.09 67.25
N LYS A 228 -49.64 98.55 66.22
CA LYS A 228 -50.51 97.69 65.39
C LYS A 228 -49.85 97.24 64.08
N VAL A 229 -48.96 98.07 63.52
CA VAL A 229 -48.22 97.79 62.28
C VAL A 229 -47.09 96.79 62.53
N ALA A 230 -46.44 96.83 63.69
CA ALA A 230 -45.36 95.92 64.06
C ALA A 230 -45.81 94.45 64.12
N ILE A 231 -47.02 94.18 64.64
CA ILE A 231 -47.58 92.83 64.75
C ILE A 231 -47.94 92.28 63.36
N GLN A 232 -48.60 93.08 62.51
CA GLN A 232 -48.92 92.67 61.14
C GLN A 232 -47.67 92.43 60.28
N PHE A 233 -46.58 93.15 60.54
CA PHE A 233 -45.32 92.96 59.84
C PHE A 233 -44.61 91.68 60.28
N GLN A 234 -44.63 91.36 61.58
CA GLN A 234 -44.07 90.12 62.11
C GLN A 234 -44.77 88.88 61.53
N ASP A 235 -46.11 88.89 61.48
CA ASP A 235 -46.89 87.81 60.86
C ASP A 235 -46.56 87.63 59.37
N MET A 236 -46.31 88.73 58.65
CA MET A 236 -45.92 88.70 57.24
C MET A 236 -44.51 88.13 57.05
N LEU A 237 -43.57 88.43 57.95
CA LEU A 237 -42.22 87.85 57.93
C LEU A 237 -42.23 86.35 58.21
N ASP A 238 -43.02 85.91 59.18
CA ASP A 238 -43.10 84.49 59.53
C ASP A 238 -43.82 83.69 58.43
N PHE A 239 -44.83 84.28 57.78
CA PHE A 239 -45.41 83.71 56.56
C PHE A 239 -44.39 83.64 55.41
N GLY A 240 -43.53 84.66 55.26
CA GLY A 240 -42.45 84.68 54.28
C GLY A 240 -41.44 83.55 54.49
N LYS A 241 -41.02 83.32 55.74
CA LYS A 241 -40.11 82.21 56.12
C LYS A 241 -40.73 80.86 55.83
N LEU A 242 -41.97 80.63 56.27
CA LEU A 242 -42.70 79.38 56.01
C LEU A 242 -42.85 79.11 54.51
N LYS A 243 -43.12 80.15 53.71
CA LYS A 243 -43.22 80.01 52.24
C LYS A 243 -41.87 79.70 51.59
N ALA A 244 -40.78 80.29 52.09
CA ALA A 244 -39.43 79.99 51.62
C ALA A 244 -39.02 78.54 51.96
N GLU A 245 -39.29 78.08 53.18
CA GLU A 245 -39.06 76.70 53.61
C GLU A 245 -39.90 75.72 52.79
N LEU A 246 -41.19 75.99 52.58
CA LEU A 246 -42.07 75.16 51.76
C LEU A 246 -41.56 75.06 50.31
N THR A 247 -41.07 76.16 49.74
CA THR A 247 -40.50 76.19 48.39
C THR A 247 -39.20 75.39 48.32
N SER A 248 -38.34 75.51 49.35
CA SER A 248 -37.09 74.76 49.46
C SER A 248 -37.36 73.24 49.54
N VAL A 249 -38.26 72.83 50.43
CA VAL A 249 -38.67 71.42 50.59
C VAL A 249 -39.31 70.88 49.31
N SER A 250 -40.12 71.66 48.61
CA SER A 250 -40.70 71.24 47.33
C SER A 250 -39.62 71.01 46.26
N LYS A 251 -38.60 71.88 46.18
CA LYS A 251 -37.49 71.70 45.24
C LYS A 251 -36.67 70.46 45.56
N GLU A 252 -36.38 70.21 46.83
CA GLU A 252 -35.64 69.01 47.23
C GLU A 252 -36.45 67.73 46.96
N ARG A 253 -37.77 67.74 47.20
CA ARG A 253 -38.66 66.63 46.81
C ARG A 253 -38.58 66.36 45.30
N ASP A 254 -38.66 67.40 44.48
CA ASP A 254 -38.67 67.24 43.02
C ASP A 254 -37.31 66.72 42.52
N ARG A 255 -36.21 67.22 43.08
CA ARG A 255 -34.85 66.70 42.83
C ARG A 255 -34.72 65.22 43.22
N LEU A 256 -35.12 64.84 44.43
CA LEU A 256 -35.06 63.44 44.88
C LEU A 256 -35.93 62.52 44.03
N LYS A 257 -37.04 63.03 43.50
CA LYS A 257 -37.90 62.28 42.59
C LYS A 257 -37.23 62.05 41.23
N GLU A 258 -36.52 63.04 40.69
CA GLU A 258 -35.71 62.89 39.47
C GLU A 258 -34.55 61.92 39.68
N GLU A 259 -33.82 62.02 40.80
CA GLU A 259 -32.74 61.09 41.16
C GLU A 259 -33.27 59.65 41.27
N LEU A 260 -34.42 59.44 41.94
CA LEU A 260 -35.05 58.12 42.07
C LEU A 260 -35.44 57.56 40.70
N GLN A 261 -36.05 58.37 39.84
CA GLN A 261 -36.43 57.92 38.50
C GLN A 261 -35.19 57.53 37.66
N GLY A 262 -34.12 58.31 37.73
CA GLY A 262 -32.86 57.99 37.04
C GLY A 262 -32.26 56.66 37.51
N GLU A 263 -32.29 56.40 38.82
CA GLU A 263 -31.82 55.13 39.38
C GLU A 263 -32.70 53.95 38.99
N GLU A 264 -34.03 54.12 38.94
CA GLU A 264 -34.96 53.09 38.47
C GLU A 264 -34.72 52.70 37.00
N GLU A 265 -34.49 53.70 36.14
CA GLU A 265 -34.16 53.48 34.72
C GLU A 265 -32.79 52.79 34.56
N ALA A 266 -31.77 53.21 35.31
CA ALA A 266 -30.45 52.59 35.32
C ALA A 266 -30.50 51.13 35.81
N ARG A 267 -31.26 50.87 36.88
CA ARG A 267 -31.49 49.52 37.41
C ARG A 267 -32.16 48.62 36.38
N LYS A 268 -33.18 49.12 35.68
CA LYS A 268 -33.88 48.37 34.63
C LYS A 268 -32.93 48.00 33.49
N LEU A 269 -32.11 48.94 33.03
CA LEU A 269 -31.10 48.68 32.00
C LEU A 269 -30.09 47.62 32.45
N LEU A 270 -29.66 47.67 33.71
CA LEU A 270 -28.76 46.68 34.27
C LEU A 270 -29.40 45.29 34.38
N GLU A 271 -30.66 45.20 34.78
CA GLU A 271 -31.43 43.95 34.81
C GLU A 271 -31.56 43.33 33.42
N ASP A 272 -31.81 44.14 32.38
CA ASP A 272 -31.86 43.70 30.99
C ASP A 272 -30.48 43.18 30.51
N HIS A 273 -29.39 43.89 30.81
CA HIS A 273 -28.03 43.42 30.50
C HIS A 273 -27.69 42.11 31.22
N VAL A 274 -28.05 41.97 32.50
CA VAL A 274 -27.84 40.74 33.26
C VAL A 274 -28.60 39.57 32.64
N LYS A 275 -29.82 39.82 32.13
CA LYS A 275 -30.60 38.81 31.43
C LYS A 275 -29.92 38.35 30.14
N VAL A 276 -29.45 39.28 29.30
CA VAL A 276 -28.73 38.95 28.05
C VAL A 276 -27.45 38.17 28.34
N ILE A 277 -26.68 38.58 29.35
CA ILE A 277 -25.46 37.88 29.74
C ILE A 277 -25.77 36.45 30.19
N LYS A 278 -26.84 36.23 30.97
CA LYS A 278 -27.25 34.89 31.39
C LYS A 278 -27.63 33.99 30.21
N GLU A 279 -28.34 34.54 29.22
CA GLU A 279 -28.72 33.82 28.00
C GLU A 279 -27.48 33.42 27.18
N GLU A 280 -26.51 34.32 27.02
CA GLU A 280 -25.27 34.03 26.28
C GLU A 280 -24.38 33.02 27.02
N VAL A 281 -24.27 33.12 28.35
CA VAL A 281 -23.54 32.12 29.17
C VAL A 281 -24.15 30.74 29.01
N GLU A 282 -25.48 30.63 29.03
CA GLU A 282 -26.17 29.34 28.86
C GLU A 282 -25.98 28.77 27.44
N LYS A 283 -25.98 29.63 26.42
CA LYS A 283 -25.70 29.24 25.03
C LYS A 283 -24.27 28.76 24.85
N LEU A 284 -23.29 29.50 25.39
CA LEU A 284 -21.88 29.12 25.35
C LEU A 284 -21.65 27.80 26.08
N ARG A 285 -22.29 27.60 27.23
CA ARG A 285 -22.23 26.34 27.98
C ARG A 285 -22.73 25.16 27.16
N LYS A 286 -23.91 25.29 26.52
CA LYS A 286 -24.45 24.24 25.64
C LYS A 286 -23.54 23.95 24.45
N SER A 287 -22.97 24.98 23.83
CA SER A 287 -22.01 24.84 22.73
C SER A 287 -20.75 24.11 23.17
N HIS A 288 -20.22 24.43 24.35
CA HIS A 288 -19.05 23.77 24.94
C HIS A 288 -19.34 22.30 25.27
N GLU A 289 -20.50 22.00 25.88
CA GLU A 289 -20.92 20.62 26.17
C GLU A 289 -21.10 19.78 24.89
N ALA A 290 -21.56 20.37 23.79
CA ALA A 290 -21.62 19.71 22.49
C ALA A 290 -20.21 19.43 21.93
N ALA A 291 -19.32 20.44 21.94
CA ALA A 291 -17.95 20.29 21.46
C ALA A 291 -17.16 19.22 22.25
N GLU A 292 -17.33 19.15 23.57
CA GLU A 292 -16.68 18.10 24.38
C GLU A 292 -17.23 16.70 24.08
N ARG A 293 -18.53 16.55 23.74
CA ARG A 293 -19.06 15.26 23.25
C ARG A 293 -18.44 14.87 21.92
N ASP A 294 -18.41 15.78 20.96
CA ASP A 294 -17.86 15.51 19.62
C ASP A 294 -16.38 15.15 19.70
N LYS A 295 -15.62 15.83 20.57
CA LYS A 295 -14.22 15.52 20.86
C LYS A 295 -14.07 14.12 21.47
N ALA A 296 -14.90 13.76 22.45
CA ALA A 296 -14.86 12.43 23.05
C ALA A 296 -15.17 11.33 22.02
N GLU A 297 -16.17 11.54 21.16
CA GLU A 297 -16.49 10.61 20.07
C GLU A 297 -15.34 10.48 19.07
N ALA A 298 -14.73 11.60 18.66
CA ALA A 298 -13.59 11.60 17.76
C ALA A 298 -12.38 10.86 18.37
N GLN A 299 -12.13 11.03 19.67
CA GLN A 299 -11.09 10.31 20.40
C GLN A 299 -11.36 8.80 20.44
N THR A 300 -12.60 8.38 20.73
CA THR A 300 -12.96 6.95 20.70
C THR A 300 -12.82 6.38 19.28
N ARG A 301 -13.24 7.10 18.24
CA ARG A 301 -13.07 6.67 16.84
C ARG A 301 -11.59 6.51 16.50
N LEU A 302 -10.75 7.47 16.91
CA LEU A 302 -9.31 7.40 16.71
C LEU A 302 -8.69 6.19 17.40
N GLU A 303 -9.10 5.90 18.64
CA GLU A 303 -8.59 4.76 19.43
C GLU A 303 -8.96 3.42 18.78
N VAL A 304 -10.22 3.27 18.35
CA VAL A 304 -10.69 2.08 17.63
C VAL A 304 -9.92 1.90 16.32
N LEU A 305 -9.77 2.97 15.53
CA LEU A 305 -9.08 2.91 14.25
C LEU A 305 -7.59 2.62 14.42
N SER A 306 -6.96 3.22 15.42
CA SER A 306 -5.55 2.96 15.78
C SER A 306 -5.35 1.51 16.21
N SER A 307 -6.28 0.96 16.97
CA SER A 307 -6.24 -0.44 17.39
C SER A 307 -6.41 -1.38 16.20
N TYR A 308 -7.36 -1.09 15.32
CA TYR A 308 -7.58 -1.83 14.08
C TYR A 308 -6.33 -1.87 13.19
N PHE A 309 -5.70 -0.72 12.95
CA PHE A 309 -4.49 -0.66 12.13
C PHE A 309 -3.30 -1.38 12.78
N LYS A 310 -3.10 -1.25 14.10
CA LYS A 310 -2.07 -2.01 14.82
C LYS A 310 -2.28 -3.51 14.73
N GLU A 311 -3.52 -3.97 14.90
CA GLU A 311 -3.85 -5.39 14.78
C GLU A 311 -3.64 -5.88 13.35
N LYS A 312 -4.08 -5.10 12.35
CA LYS A 312 -3.90 -5.44 10.94
C LYS A 312 -2.43 -5.49 10.54
N GLU A 313 -1.62 -4.54 11.01
CA GLU A 313 -0.17 -4.53 10.82
C GLU A 313 0.48 -5.75 11.49
N SER A 314 0.07 -6.10 12.72
CA SER A 314 0.56 -7.30 13.40
C SER A 314 0.21 -8.60 12.66
N GLN A 315 -1.01 -8.70 12.12
CA GLN A 315 -1.42 -9.83 11.29
C GLN A 315 -0.55 -9.94 10.03
N LEU A 316 -0.34 -8.84 9.31
CA LEU A 316 0.50 -8.80 8.12
C LEU A 316 1.97 -9.17 8.42
N GLN A 317 2.53 -8.67 9.53
CA GLN A 317 3.87 -9.04 9.97
C GLN A 317 3.97 -10.54 10.30
N LYS A 318 2.95 -11.12 10.95
CA LYS A 318 2.90 -12.57 11.22
C LYS A 318 2.79 -13.39 9.95
N GLU A 319 1.92 -13.01 9.01
CA GLU A 319 1.77 -13.66 7.71
C GLU A 319 3.09 -13.61 6.93
N LEU A 320 3.72 -12.43 6.85
CA LEU A 320 5.01 -12.26 6.20
C LEU A 320 6.11 -13.10 6.89
N GLY A 321 6.15 -13.11 8.22
CA GLY A 321 7.08 -13.92 8.99
C GLY A 321 6.89 -15.42 8.75
N ALA A 322 5.66 -15.91 8.73
CA ALA A 322 5.34 -17.30 8.42
C ALA A 322 5.73 -17.66 6.98
N GLN A 323 5.49 -16.75 6.02
CA GLN A 323 5.90 -16.92 4.64
C GLN A 323 7.43 -17.02 4.52
N ILE A 324 8.17 -16.11 5.16
CA ILE A 324 9.64 -16.15 5.20
C ILE A 324 10.12 -17.45 5.84
N GLN A 325 9.53 -17.87 6.97
CA GLN A 325 9.93 -19.08 7.66
C GLN A 325 9.76 -20.34 6.78
N LYS A 326 8.69 -20.41 6.00
CA LYS A 326 8.48 -21.46 4.99
C LYS A 326 9.59 -21.49 3.93
N TYR A 327 10.18 -20.35 3.58
CA TYR A 327 11.31 -20.27 2.63
C TYR A 327 12.68 -20.42 3.31
N THR A 328 12.81 -20.06 4.59
CA THR A 328 14.06 -20.13 5.35
C THR A 328 14.21 -21.40 6.18
N ASP A 329 13.21 -22.29 6.21
CA ASP A 329 13.37 -23.66 6.69
C ASP A 329 14.37 -24.38 5.76
N ALA A 330 15.64 -24.10 6.02
CA ALA A 330 16.79 -24.69 5.38
C ALA A 330 16.76 -26.20 5.55
N SER A 331 16.08 -26.74 6.56
CA SER A 331 15.84 -28.18 6.68
C SER A 331 14.97 -28.73 5.55
N SER A 332 13.95 -28.00 5.08
CA SER A 332 13.10 -28.45 3.97
C SER A 332 13.83 -28.36 2.63
N VAL A 333 14.55 -27.25 2.40
CA VAL A 333 15.36 -27.08 1.19
C VAL A 333 16.53 -28.06 1.17
N VAL A 334 17.24 -28.25 2.29
CA VAL A 334 18.34 -29.21 2.41
C VAL A 334 17.84 -30.65 2.39
N GLN A 335 16.69 -30.99 2.98
CA GLN A 335 16.10 -32.34 2.81
C GLN A 335 15.69 -32.59 1.37
N HIS A 336 15.11 -31.59 0.69
CA HIS A 336 14.74 -31.73 -0.71
C HIS A 336 15.98 -31.86 -1.60
N MET A 337 17.02 -31.08 -1.33
CA MET A 337 18.30 -31.14 -2.03
C MET A 337 19.01 -32.47 -1.77
N ARG A 338 19.02 -32.96 -0.52
CA ARG A 338 19.61 -34.25 -0.15
C ARG A 338 18.85 -35.42 -0.76
N SER A 339 17.51 -35.35 -0.84
CA SER A 339 16.67 -36.32 -1.54
C SER A 339 16.99 -36.36 -3.03
N LEU A 340 17.16 -35.19 -3.67
CA LEU A 340 17.56 -35.10 -5.08
C LEU A 340 18.98 -35.61 -5.31
N GLU A 341 19.91 -35.37 -4.37
CA GLU A 341 21.27 -35.92 -4.42
C GLU A 341 21.27 -37.45 -4.28
N GLU A 342 20.44 -38.01 -3.39
CA GLU A 342 20.26 -39.47 -3.24
C GLU A 342 19.67 -40.09 -4.52
N GLU A 343 18.71 -39.41 -5.15
CA GLU A 343 18.10 -39.85 -6.41
C GLU A 343 19.12 -39.82 -7.57
N VAL A 344 19.93 -38.77 -7.66
CA VAL A 344 21.02 -38.66 -8.65
C VAL A 344 22.09 -39.72 -8.42
N GLU A 345 22.45 -40.01 -7.18
CA GLU A 345 23.43 -41.04 -6.87
C GLU A 345 22.89 -42.44 -7.14
N ASN A 346 21.61 -42.71 -6.85
CA ASN A 346 20.95 -43.95 -7.24
C ASN A 346 20.93 -44.11 -8.76
N TYR A 347 20.58 -43.06 -9.52
CA TYR A 347 20.64 -43.13 -10.98
C TYR A 347 22.06 -43.34 -11.49
N ARG A 348 23.09 -42.78 -10.84
CA ARG A 348 24.48 -43.06 -11.18
C ARG A 348 24.90 -44.48 -10.86
N MET A 349 24.47 -45.02 -9.72
CA MET A 349 24.74 -46.41 -9.35
C MET A 349 24.06 -47.37 -10.32
N GLU A 350 22.80 -47.12 -10.70
CA GLU A 350 22.12 -47.88 -11.76
C GLU A 350 22.91 -47.78 -13.07
N LEU A 351 23.29 -46.58 -13.51
CA LEU A 351 24.06 -46.41 -14.75
C LEU A 351 25.42 -47.12 -14.70
N ASN A 352 26.11 -47.07 -13.55
CA ASN A 352 27.39 -47.74 -13.33
C ASN A 352 27.26 -49.24 -13.05
N HIS A 353 26.09 -49.75 -12.70
CA HIS A 353 25.83 -51.18 -12.54
C HIS A 353 25.42 -51.80 -13.88
N SER A 354 24.60 -51.07 -14.64
CA SER A 354 24.21 -51.45 -15.99
C SER A 354 25.37 -51.33 -16.98
N SER A 355 26.32 -50.42 -16.79
CA SER A 355 27.45 -50.23 -17.73
C SER A 355 28.39 -51.46 -17.81
N PRO A 356 28.89 -52.05 -16.69
CA PRO A 356 29.62 -53.32 -16.70
C PRO A 356 28.76 -54.49 -17.16
N GLN A 357 27.46 -54.55 -16.81
CA GLN A 357 26.58 -55.61 -17.30
C GLN A 357 26.36 -55.55 -18.80
N ILE A 358 26.25 -54.36 -19.39
CA ILE A 358 26.20 -54.18 -20.83
C ILE A 358 27.55 -54.55 -21.46
N VAL A 359 28.68 -54.21 -20.83
CA VAL A 359 30.01 -54.61 -21.29
C VAL A 359 30.24 -56.12 -21.16
N ASP A 360 29.75 -56.78 -20.12
CA ASP A 360 29.84 -58.22 -19.88
C ASP A 360 28.86 -59.00 -20.76
N LEU A 361 27.66 -58.47 -21.05
CA LEU A 361 26.73 -59.01 -22.05
C LEU A 361 27.26 -58.84 -23.48
N MET A 362 28.05 -57.79 -23.74
CA MET A 362 28.73 -57.62 -25.03
C MET A 362 30.01 -58.45 -25.16
N ASN A 363 30.59 -58.96 -24.06
CA ASN A 363 31.86 -59.69 -24.05
C ASN A 363 31.77 -61.14 -23.53
N GLY A 364 30.62 -61.60 -23.02
CA GLY A 364 30.44 -62.91 -22.39
C GLY A 364 29.20 -63.64 -22.90
N GLU A 365 29.41 -64.86 -23.41
CA GLU A 365 28.37 -65.75 -23.92
C GLU A 365 27.30 -66.05 -22.86
N PRO A 366 26.00 -65.79 -23.10
CA PRO A 366 24.96 -66.11 -22.15
C PRO A 366 24.49 -67.58 -22.32
N THR A 367 24.98 -68.45 -21.43
CA THR A 367 24.35 -69.74 -21.10
C THR A 367 23.02 -69.49 -20.40
N LEU A 368 21.99 -70.12 -20.94
CA LEU A 368 20.63 -69.91 -20.52
C LEU A 368 19.92 -71.26 -20.32
N GLU A 369 19.79 -71.67 -19.04
CA GLU A 369 18.82 -72.68 -18.58
C GLU A 369 17.48 -72.02 -18.20
N LEU A 370 16.47 -72.28 -19.03
CA LEU A 370 15.05 -72.06 -18.73
C LEU A 370 14.52 -73.10 -17.74
N ILE A 371 13.78 -72.62 -16.74
CA ILE A 371 12.79 -73.43 -16.02
C ILE A 371 11.41 -72.91 -16.39
N ASP A 372 10.69 -73.78 -17.11
CA ASP A 372 9.29 -73.71 -17.52
C ASP A 372 8.37 -74.01 -16.32
N VAL A 373 7.38 -73.15 -16.07
CA VAL A 373 6.21 -73.50 -15.23
C VAL A 373 4.97 -72.82 -15.80
N THR A 374 4.23 -73.54 -16.64
CA THR A 374 2.78 -73.36 -16.79
C THR A 374 2.06 -73.79 -15.51
N ALA A 375 1.37 -72.87 -14.84
CA ALA A 375 0.33 -73.21 -13.88
C ALA A 375 -0.74 -72.11 -13.84
N GLU A 376 -1.95 -72.51 -14.23
CA GLU A 376 -3.26 -72.13 -13.70
C GLU A 376 -3.35 -70.80 -12.92
N ASN A 377 -4.19 -69.88 -13.39
CA ASN A 377 -5.08 -69.22 -12.43
C ASN A 377 -6.41 -68.78 -13.01
N GLU A 378 -7.43 -69.36 -12.41
CA GLU A 378 -8.83 -69.00 -12.49
C GLU A 378 -9.08 -67.57 -11.99
N GLY A 379 -10.25 -67.05 -12.37
CA GLY A 379 -10.62 -65.66 -12.26
C GLY A 379 -10.52 -65.02 -10.87
N TYR A 380 -10.29 -63.71 -10.90
CA TYR A 380 -10.62 -62.83 -9.81
C TYR A 380 -11.59 -61.73 -10.26
N TYR A 381 -12.68 -61.67 -9.50
CA TYR A 381 -13.73 -60.68 -9.51
C TYR A 381 -13.18 -59.25 -9.43
N VAL A 382 -13.70 -58.38 -10.30
CA VAL A 382 -13.68 -56.93 -10.10
C VAL A 382 -14.71 -56.59 -9.03
N VAL A 383 -14.27 -56.28 -7.82
CA VAL A 383 -15.08 -55.60 -6.81
C VAL A 383 -14.82 -54.10 -6.93
N PHE A 384 -15.81 -53.39 -7.48
CA PHE A 384 -15.95 -51.95 -7.27
C PHE A 384 -16.25 -51.70 -5.79
N HIS A 385 -15.43 -50.88 -5.13
CA HIS A 385 -15.82 -50.12 -3.95
C HIS A 385 -15.42 -48.67 -4.18
N ASN A 386 -16.42 -47.87 -4.57
CA ASN A 386 -16.45 -46.44 -4.32
C ASN A 386 -17.54 -46.20 -3.27
N MET A 387 -17.11 -45.85 -2.06
CA MET A 387 -17.81 -44.94 -1.15
C MET A 387 -16.75 -44.08 -0.47
#